data_AF-A0A4V2EUM7-F1
#
_entry.id   AF-A0A4V2EUM7-F1
#
_cell.length_a   1.000
_cell.length_b   1.000
_cell.length_c   1.000
_cell.angle_alpha   90.00
_cell.angle_beta   90.00
_cell.angle_gamma   90.00
#
_symmetry.space_group_name_H-M   'P 1'
#
loop_
_entity.id
_entity.type
_entity.pdbx_description
1 polymer ?
#
loop_
_entity_poly.entity_id
_entity_poly.type
_entity_poly.pdbx_seq_one_letter_code
_entity_poly.pdbx_strand_id
1 'polypeptide(L)'
;MRKLKAGGFMTLDGVFQDPGGFGELDGGGWALPYFSDAARDDAIAGIEASDLFLCGRVTYELLSTAWSGNEGEYADRLREIPKLVASRTLRGPLTWNASVLDGDVPEAVAELKVLPGKDIVMYGSGTLLRTLLRHGLVDEVAVGVHPLVLGEGKRLFDGIGRADLTLVDVAKGDTGVATLIYRP
;
A
#
# COMPACT_ATOMS: atom_id res chain seq x y z
N MET A 1 8.37 -15.63 11.47
CA MET A 1 7.29 -14.63 11.55
C MET A 1 7.27 -13.85 10.26
N ARG A 2 6.09 -13.63 9.70
CA ARG A 2 5.90 -12.87 8.46
C ARG A 2 6.11 -11.39 8.73
N LYS A 3 6.71 -10.67 7.79
CA LYS A 3 6.85 -9.21 7.89
C LYS A 3 5.71 -8.51 7.16
N LEU A 4 5.13 -7.48 7.78
CA LEU A 4 4.22 -6.55 7.13
C LEU A 4 5.03 -5.39 6.56
N LYS A 5 5.13 -5.36 5.22
CA LYS A 5 5.75 -4.28 4.46
C LYS A 5 4.66 -3.38 3.91
N ALA A 6 4.57 -2.19 4.48
CA ALA A 6 3.64 -1.17 4.06
C ALA A 6 4.30 -0.26 3.01
N GLY A 7 3.58 0.00 1.92
CA GLY A 7 4.07 0.80 0.81
C GLY A 7 3.05 1.81 0.31
N GLY A 8 3.53 2.91 -0.26
CA GLY A 8 2.66 3.83 -0.96
C GLY A 8 3.39 5.01 -1.58
N PHE A 9 2.63 5.81 -2.32
CA PHE A 9 3.11 7.05 -2.89
C PHE A 9 2.62 8.22 -2.06
N MET A 10 3.45 9.25 -1.97
CA MET A 10 2.99 10.56 -1.54
C MET A 10 3.66 11.66 -2.35
N THR A 11 3.00 12.79 -2.47
CA THR A 11 3.59 14.04 -2.98
C THR A 11 4.58 14.62 -1.96
N LEU A 12 5.33 15.64 -2.33
CA LEU A 12 6.28 16.31 -1.45
C LEU A 12 5.59 16.92 -0.21
N ASP A 13 4.35 17.37 -0.35
CA ASP A 13 3.50 17.82 0.77
C ASP A 13 2.74 16.67 1.44
N GLY A 14 3.01 15.42 1.10
CA GLY A 14 2.55 14.24 1.83
C GLY A 14 1.15 13.76 1.47
N VAL A 15 0.57 14.22 0.36
CA VAL A 15 -0.72 13.75 -0.14
C VAL A 15 -0.56 12.38 -0.75
N PHE A 16 -1.36 11.40 -0.32
CA PHE A 16 -1.34 10.03 -0.86
C PHE A 16 -2.59 9.68 -1.67
N GLN A 17 -3.60 10.55 -1.63
CA GLN A 17 -4.90 10.30 -2.23
C GLN A 17 -4.80 10.38 -3.75
N ASP A 18 -5.51 9.46 -4.42
CA ASP A 18 -5.67 9.43 -5.87
C ASP A 18 -4.38 9.44 -6.73
N PRO A 19 -3.34 8.63 -6.43
CA PRO A 19 -2.12 8.62 -7.23
C PRO A 19 -2.36 8.13 -8.66
N GLY A 20 -3.36 7.25 -8.83
CA GLY A 20 -3.69 6.61 -10.11
C GLY A 20 -4.79 7.29 -10.93
N GLY A 21 -5.45 8.33 -10.40
CA GLY A 21 -6.46 9.09 -11.16
C GLY A 21 -7.79 8.36 -11.27
N PHE A 22 -8.28 7.83 -10.17
CA PHE A 22 -9.55 7.13 -10.03
C PHE A 22 -10.75 8.06 -9.79
N GLY A 23 -10.55 9.38 -9.85
CA GLY A 23 -11.61 10.38 -9.71
C GLY A 23 -11.97 10.67 -8.26
N GLU A 24 -11.06 10.43 -7.31
CA GLU A 24 -11.23 10.86 -5.92
C GLU A 24 -10.87 12.34 -5.72
N LEU A 25 -10.06 12.92 -6.62
CA LEU A 25 -9.62 14.32 -6.62
C LEU A 25 -9.53 14.88 -8.06
N ASP A 26 -9.81 16.18 -8.23
CA ASP A 26 -9.61 16.88 -9.51
C ASP A 26 -8.15 16.83 -9.97
N GLY A 27 -7.21 16.92 -9.02
CA GLY A 27 -5.77 16.74 -9.23
C GLY A 27 -5.26 15.29 -9.13
N GLY A 28 -6.14 14.30 -9.29
CA GLY A 28 -5.77 12.88 -9.27
C GLY A 28 -4.83 12.47 -10.41
N GLY A 29 -4.28 11.25 -10.32
CA GLY A 29 -3.39 10.71 -11.34
C GLY A 29 -1.98 11.30 -11.32
N TRP A 30 -1.66 12.05 -10.27
CA TRP A 30 -0.40 12.78 -10.13
C TRP A 30 0.84 11.88 -10.11
N ALA A 31 0.72 10.58 -9.82
CA ALA A 31 1.86 9.66 -9.82
C ALA A 31 2.16 9.08 -11.22
N LEU A 32 1.16 9.05 -12.12
CA LEU A 32 1.28 8.39 -13.43
C LEU A 32 2.48 8.85 -14.28
N PRO A 33 2.83 10.16 -14.34
CA PRO A 33 3.97 10.62 -15.14
C PRO A 33 5.33 10.15 -14.63
N TYR A 34 5.40 9.56 -13.43
CA TYR A 34 6.64 9.22 -12.75
C TYR A 34 6.93 7.71 -12.72
N PHE A 35 6.04 6.87 -13.27
CA PHE A 35 6.31 5.44 -13.39
C PHE A 35 7.31 5.15 -14.51
N SER A 36 8.48 4.65 -14.13
CA SER A 36 9.51 4.14 -15.04
C SER A 36 9.58 2.62 -15.02
N ASP A 37 10.32 2.04 -15.97
CA ASP A 37 10.55 0.59 -16.03
C ASP A 37 11.24 0.08 -14.75
N ALA A 38 12.20 0.83 -14.21
CA ALA A 38 12.86 0.48 -12.95
C ALA A 38 11.86 0.44 -11.77
N ALA A 39 10.98 1.44 -11.67
CA ALA A 39 9.95 1.46 -10.64
C ALA A 39 8.95 0.29 -10.78
N ARG A 40 8.66 -0.12 -12.02
CA ARG A 40 7.82 -1.29 -12.30
C ARG A 40 8.50 -2.58 -11.85
N ASP A 41 9.78 -2.75 -12.17
CA ASP A 41 10.54 -3.94 -11.81
C ASP A 41 10.68 -4.07 -10.28
N ASP A 42 10.90 -2.97 -9.57
CA ASP A 42 10.87 -2.93 -8.09
C ASP A 42 9.49 -3.32 -7.53
N ALA A 43 8.40 -2.85 -8.14
CA ALA A 43 7.05 -3.19 -7.73
C ALA A 43 6.74 -4.69 -7.93
N ILE A 44 7.22 -5.29 -9.04
CA ILE A 44 7.13 -6.73 -9.30
C ILE A 44 7.88 -7.51 -8.22
N ALA A 45 9.15 -7.18 -7.98
CA ALA A 45 9.95 -7.86 -6.96
C ALA A 45 9.31 -7.81 -5.57
N GLY A 46 8.72 -6.66 -5.21
CA GLY A 46 8.01 -6.48 -3.94
C GLY A 46 6.79 -7.41 -3.77
N ILE A 47 5.96 -7.53 -4.82
CA ILE A 47 4.76 -8.37 -4.75
C ILE A 47 5.07 -9.88 -4.89
N GLU A 48 6.16 -10.25 -5.56
CA GLU A 48 6.64 -11.64 -5.65
C GLU A 48 7.27 -12.16 -4.34
N ALA A 49 7.93 -11.26 -3.60
CA ALA A 49 8.46 -11.54 -2.26
C ALA A 49 7.36 -11.75 -1.22
N SER A 50 6.11 -11.43 -1.55
CA SER A 50 4.95 -11.51 -0.67
C SER A 50 4.00 -12.61 -1.12
N ASP A 51 3.25 -13.20 -0.21
CA ASP A 51 2.21 -14.20 -0.51
C ASP A 51 0.82 -13.78 0.00
N LEU A 52 0.70 -12.59 0.58
CA LEU A 52 -0.56 -12.00 1.02
C LEU A 52 -0.56 -10.50 0.81
N PHE A 53 -1.70 -9.99 0.35
CA PHE A 53 -1.94 -8.56 0.17
C PHE A 53 -2.96 -8.08 1.21
N LEU A 54 -2.60 -7.11 2.04
CA LEU A 54 -3.50 -6.48 2.99
C LEU A 54 -3.95 -5.12 2.45
N CYS A 55 -5.25 -4.81 2.52
CA CYS A 55 -5.75 -3.48 2.17
C CYS A 55 -7.05 -3.12 2.89
N GLY A 56 -7.39 -1.83 2.89
CA GLY A 56 -8.70 -1.36 3.32
C GLY A 56 -9.73 -1.43 2.19
N ARG A 57 -11.02 -1.35 2.56
CA ARG A 57 -12.16 -1.42 1.63
C ARG A 57 -12.01 -0.55 0.38
N VAL A 58 -11.71 0.74 0.54
CA VAL A 58 -11.64 1.69 -0.59
C VAL A 58 -10.55 1.29 -1.57
N THR A 59 -9.38 0.90 -1.07
CA THR A 59 -8.29 0.41 -1.92
C THR A 59 -8.69 -0.87 -2.64
N TYR A 60 -9.36 -1.80 -1.97
CA TYR A 60 -9.88 -3.01 -2.63
C TYR A 60 -10.87 -2.69 -3.76
N GLU A 61 -11.85 -1.82 -3.51
CA GLU A 61 -12.88 -1.45 -4.51
C GLU A 61 -12.25 -0.79 -5.75
N LEU A 62 -11.28 0.12 -5.53
CA LEU A 62 -10.54 0.78 -6.61
C LEU A 62 -9.69 -0.21 -7.40
N LEU A 63 -8.87 -1.01 -6.71
CA LEU A 63 -7.93 -1.91 -7.39
C LEU A 63 -8.65 -3.02 -8.12
N SER A 64 -9.67 -3.63 -7.51
CA SER A 64 -10.46 -4.68 -8.15
C SER A 64 -11.13 -4.19 -9.44
N THR A 65 -11.53 -2.92 -9.49
CA THR A 65 -12.10 -2.32 -10.71
C THR A 65 -10.99 -1.98 -11.72
N ALA A 66 -9.97 -1.22 -11.31
CA ALA A 66 -8.94 -0.72 -12.21
C ALA A 66 -8.05 -1.81 -12.80
N TRP A 67 -7.76 -2.87 -12.04
CA TRP A 67 -6.77 -3.89 -12.44
C TRP A 67 -7.36 -5.19 -12.99
N SER A 68 -8.69 -5.34 -13.00
CA SER A 68 -9.32 -6.59 -13.48
C SER A 68 -9.04 -6.90 -14.95
N GLY A 69 -8.86 -5.87 -15.79
CA GLY A 69 -8.58 -6.02 -17.23
C GLY A 69 -7.14 -5.75 -17.66
N ASN A 70 -6.23 -5.45 -16.73
CA ASN A 70 -4.83 -5.16 -17.08
C ASN A 70 -4.04 -6.44 -17.38
N GLU A 71 -3.02 -6.37 -18.22
CA GLU A 71 -2.15 -7.51 -18.52
C GLU A 71 -0.71 -7.22 -18.13
N GLY A 72 0.10 -8.29 -18.03
CA GLY A 72 1.51 -8.21 -17.70
C GLY A 72 1.81 -8.72 -16.29
N GLU A 73 3.08 -9.04 -16.07
CA GLU A 73 3.59 -9.76 -14.90
C GLU A 73 3.10 -9.19 -13.55
N TYR A 74 3.18 -7.87 -13.38
CA TYR A 74 2.66 -7.23 -12.17
C TYR A 74 1.15 -7.40 -12.01
N ALA A 75 0.37 -7.21 -13.08
CA ALA A 75 -1.09 -7.33 -13.04
C ALA A 75 -1.54 -8.78 -12.82
N ASP A 76 -0.85 -9.74 -13.42
CA ASP A 76 -1.06 -11.19 -13.22
C ASP A 76 -0.81 -11.56 -11.77
N ARG A 77 0.37 -11.21 -11.24
CA ARG A 77 0.73 -11.46 -9.84
C ARG A 77 -0.22 -10.76 -8.87
N LEU A 78 -0.63 -9.53 -9.19
CA LEU A 78 -1.59 -8.77 -8.42
C LEU A 78 -2.99 -9.38 -8.47
N ARG A 79 -3.40 -10.09 -9.52
CA ARG A 79 -4.67 -10.87 -9.49
C ARG A 79 -4.55 -12.13 -8.64
N GLU A 80 -3.41 -12.82 -8.74
CA GLU A 80 -3.22 -14.13 -8.11
C GLU A 80 -2.97 -14.09 -6.61
N ILE A 81 -2.32 -13.06 -6.08
CA ILE A 81 -2.05 -12.99 -4.63
C ILE A 81 -3.36 -12.98 -3.82
N PRO A 82 -3.53 -13.77 -2.76
CA PRO A 82 -4.70 -13.63 -1.89
C PRO A 82 -4.75 -12.23 -1.26
N LYS A 83 -5.93 -11.59 -1.21
CA LYS A 83 -6.12 -10.32 -0.50
C LYS A 83 -6.97 -10.47 0.74
N LEU A 84 -6.54 -9.84 1.84
CA LEU A 84 -7.37 -9.62 3.02
C LEU A 84 -7.79 -8.17 3.10
N VAL A 85 -9.10 -7.95 3.19
CA VAL A 85 -9.69 -6.62 3.15
C VAL A 85 -10.16 -6.24 4.55
N ALA A 86 -9.46 -5.31 5.18
CA ALA A 86 -9.89 -4.67 6.42
C ALA A 86 -11.14 -3.83 6.15
N SER A 87 -12.30 -4.33 6.56
CA SER A 87 -13.59 -3.70 6.29
C SER A 87 -14.62 -4.03 7.38
N ARG A 88 -15.39 -3.01 7.77
CA ARG A 88 -16.54 -3.19 8.69
C ARG A 88 -17.86 -3.41 7.96
N THR A 89 -17.90 -3.21 6.64
CA THR A 89 -19.16 -3.18 5.86
C THR A 89 -19.24 -4.26 4.78
N LEU A 90 -18.10 -4.71 4.23
CA LEU A 90 -18.10 -5.81 3.27
C LEU A 90 -18.45 -7.11 3.96
N ARG A 91 -19.15 -8.00 3.25
CA ARG A 91 -19.59 -9.31 3.73
C ARG A 91 -19.47 -10.33 2.61
N GLY A 92 -19.23 -11.59 2.97
CA GLY A 92 -19.23 -12.71 2.02
C GLY A 92 -17.96 -12.82 1.17
N PRO A 93 -17.94 -13.76 0.21
CA PRO A 93 -16.83 -13.91 -0.71
C PRO A 93 -16.70 -12.66 -1.58
N LEU A 94 -15.49 -12.13 -1.68
CA LEU A 94 -15.19 -11.01 -2.55
C LEU A 94 -14.66 -11.51 -3.90
N THR A 95 -14.69 -10.65 -4.90
CA THR A 95 -14.07 -10.93 -6.21
C THR A 95 -12.56 -10.66 -6.13
N TRP A 96 -11.85 -10.90 -7.23
CA TRP A 96 -10.44 -10.51 -7.36
C TRP A 96 -9.51 -11.17 -6.31
N ASN A 97 -9.79 -12.45 -6.01
CA ASN A 97 -9.07 -13.28 -5.03
C ASN A 97 -8.97 -12.64 -3.63
N ALA A 98 -10.07 -12.09 -3.13
CA ALA A 98 -10.13 -11.40 -1.86
C ALA A 98 -11.12 -12.04 -0.87
N SER A 99 -10.85 -11.85 0.41
CA SER A 99 -11.79 -12.08 1.50
C SER A 99 -11.71 -10.96 2.52
N VAL A 100 -12.78 -10.79 3.31
CA VAL A 100 -12.77 -9.83 4.41
C VAL A 100 -11.82 -10.34 5.51
N LEU A 101 -11.05 -9.42 6.10
CA LEU A 101 -10.29 -9.73 7.32
C LEU A 101 -11.28 -9.80 8.49
N ASP A 102 -11.44 -10.99 9.06
CA ASP A 102 -12.33 -11.21 10.18
C ASP A 102 -11.73 -10.72 11.50
N GLY A 103 -12.57 -10.16 12.37
CA GLY A 103 -12.17 -9.71 13.72
C GLY A 103 -11.67 -8.26 13.79
N ASP A 104 -11.04 -7.93 14.92
CA ASP A 104 -10.37 -6.65 15.11
C ASP A 104 -9.07 -6.60 14.29
N VAL A 105 -8.82 -5.48 13.61
CA VAL A 105 -7.76 -5.39 12.59
C VAL A 105 -6.36 -5.58 13.20
N PRO A 106 -5.95 -4.85 14.26
CA PRO A 106 -4.71 -5.11 14.96
C PRO A 106 -4.53 -6.57 15.41
N GLU A 107 -5.54 -7.16 16.05
CA GLU A 107 -5.48 -8.52 16.57
C GLU A 107 -5.30 -9.55 15.44
N ALA A 108 -6.15 -9.47 14.41
CA ALA A 108 -6.09 -10.38 13.27
C ALA A 108 -4.76 -10.27 12.51
N VAL A 109 -4.21 -9.06 12.36
CA VAL A 109 -2.89 -8.87 11.74
C VAL A 109 -1.77 -9.44 12.61
N ALA A 110 -1.84 -9.29 13.92
CA ALA A 110 -0.86 -9.90 14.83
C ALA A 110 -0.84 -11.43 14.72
N GLU A 111 -2.03 -12.06 14.63
CA GLU A 111 -2.17 -13.50 14.40
C GLU A 111 -1.59 -13.92 13.04
N LEU A 112 -1.89 -13.18 11.97
CA LEU A 112 -1.35 -13.47 10.64
C LEU A 112 0.18 -13.46 10.62
N LYS A 113 0.83 -12.57 11.38
CA LYS A 113 2.30 -12.47 11.43
C LYS A 113 2.98 -13.68 12.08
N VAL A 114 2.30 -14.43 12.95
CA VAL A 114 2.89 -15.62 13.60
C VAL A 114 2.71 -16.90 12.77
N LEU A 115 1.80 -16.91 11.81
CA LEU A 115 1.60 -18.03 10.89
C LEU A 115 2.79 -18.20 9.93
N PRO A 116 3.02 -19.43 9.40
CA PRO A 116 4.01 -19.64 8.34
C PRO A 116 3.58 -18.95 7.04
N GLY A 117 4.55 -18.50 6.25
CA GLY A 117 4.33 -17.83 4.97
C GLY A 117 5.46 -16.86 4.61
N LYS A 118 5.35 -16.22 3.45
CA LYS A 118 6.19 -15.10 3.03
C LYS A 118 5.70 -13.79 3.67
N ASP A 119 6.22 -12.67 3.20
CA ASP A 119 5.84 -11.34 3.66
C ASP A 119 4.39 -10.99 3.28
N ILE A 120 3.84 -10.05 4.03
CA ILE A 120 2.54 -9.42 3.78
C ILE A 120 2.84 -8.05 3.17
N VAL A 121 2.35 -7.82 1.96
CA VAL A 121 2.42 -6.50 1.31
C VAL A 121 1.15 -5.71 1.59
N MET A 122 1.28 -4.43 1.85
CA MET A 122 0.14 -3.52 1.97
C MET A 122 0.41 -2.27 1.15
N TYR A 123 -0.38 -2.05 0.10
CA TYR A 123 -0.35 -0.80 -0.64
C TYR A 123 -1.57 0.05 -0.33
N GLY A 124 -1.33 1.35 -0.19
CA GLY A 124 -2.39 2.31 0.10
C GLY A 124 -3.09 2.06 1.43
N SER A 125 -4.30 2.60 1.54
CA SER A 125 -5.06 2.73 2.80
C SER A 125 -4.27 3.46 3.89
N GLY A 126 -4.09 4.78 3.75
CA GLY A 126 -3.45 5.62 4.77
C GLY A 126 -4.05 5.43 6.18
N THR A 127 -5.37 5.27 6.30
CA THR A 127 -6.02 4.96 7.59
C THR A 127 -5.60 3.61 8.18
N LEU A 128 -5.43 2.59 7.34
CA LEU A 128 -5.00 1.26 7.77
C LEU A 128 -3.52 1.29 8.18
N LEU A 129 -2.66 1.92 7.37
CA LEU A 129 -1.25 2.16 7.70
C LEU A 129 -1.11 2.84 9.07
N ARG A 130 -1.79 3.96 9.28
CA ARG A 130 -1.73 4.70 10.55
C ARG A 130 -2.23 3.87 11.73
N THR A 131 -3.21 2.99 11.52
CA THR A 131 -3.68 2.08 12.57
C THR A 131 -2.62 1.04 12.90
N LEU A 132 -2.10 0.32 11.91
CA LEU A 132 -1.13 -0.75 12.15
C LEU A 132 0.20 -0.22 12.68
N LEU A 133 0.63 0.96 12.24
CA LEU A 133 1.85 1.61 12.73
C LEU A 133 1.72 1.99 14.22
N ARG A 134 0.57 2.54 14.65
CA ARG A 134 0.30 2.84 16.07
C ARG A 134 0.30 1.60 16.97
N HIS A 135 -0.03 0.44 16.42
CA HIS A 135 -0.03 -0.83 17.14
C HIS A 135 1.31 -1.58 17.02
N GLY A 136 2.34 -1.00 16.39
CA GLY A 136 3.65 -1.64 16.24
C GLY A 136 3.64 -2.87 15.32
N LEU A 137 2.68 -2.95 14.39
CA LEU A 137 2.49 -4.13 13.55
C LEU A 137 3.15 -4.03 12.18
N VAL A 138 3.61 -2.85 11.79
CA VAL A 138 4.33 -2.62 10.53
C VAL A 138 5.82 -2.84 10.76
N ASP A 139 6.46 -3.68 9.95
CA ASP A 139 7.91 -3.92 10.06
C ASP A 139 8.73 -3.01 9.14
N GLU A 140 8.11 -2.55 8.05
CA GLU A 140 8.77 -1.70 7.06
C GLU A 140 7.75 -0.74 6.43
N VAL A 141 8.14 0.52 6.26
CA VAL A 141 7.36 1.56 5.60
C VAL A 141 8.17 2.08 4.41
N ALA A 142 7.79 1.70 3.20
CA ALA A 142 8.40 2.14 1.95
C ALA A 142 7.54 3.24 1.30
N VAL A 143 8.06 4.45 1.20
CA VAL A 143 7.31 5.60 0.66
C VAL A 143 8.03 6.18 -0.55
N GLY A 144 7.34 6.20 -1.69
CA GLY A 144 7.79 6.91 -2.89
C GLY A 144 7.35 8.37 -2.84
N VAL A 145 8.27 9.27 -2.49
CA VAL A 145 8.05 10.72 -2.46
C VAL A 145 8.17 11.28 -3.87
N HIS A 146 7.05 11.70 -4.43
CA HIS A 146 6.97 12.25 -5.78
C HIS A 146 7.32 13.74 -5.79
N PRO A 147 8.05 14.24 -6.81
CA PRO A 147 8.61 15.58 -6.83
C PRO A 147 7.59 16.66 -7.26
N LEU A 148 6.41 16.65 -6.65
CA LEU A 148 5.37 17.67 -6.83
C LEU A 148 4.71 18.03 -5.51
N VAL A 149 4.11 19.23 -5.45
CA VAL A 149 3.22 19.66 -4.36
C VAL A 149 1.81 19.71 -4.93
N LEU A 150 0.88 18.94 -4.36
CA LEU A 150 -0.50 18.91 -4.85
C LEU A 150 -1.37 19.98 -4.20
N GLY A 151 -1.10 20.31 -2.94
CA GLY A 151 -1.76 21.39 -2.20
C GLY A 151 -3.09 20.99 -1.56
N GLU A 152 -3.75 19.93 -2.05
CA GLU A 152 -5.02 19.44 -1.53
C GLU A 152 -5.07 17.91 -1.46
N GLY A 153 -6.02 17.37 -0.69
CA GLY A 153 -6.23 15.93 -0.52
C GLY A 153 -5.74 15.38 0.82
N LYS A 154 -5.97 14.08 1.03
CA LYS A 154 -5.63 13.41 2.29
C LYS A 154 -4.13 13.18 2.42
N ARG A 155 -3.57 13.53 3.58
CA ARG A 155 -2.15 13.30 3.90
C ARG A 155 -1.92 11.93 4.54
N LEU A 156 -0.77 11.31 4.24
CA LEU A 156 -0.50 9.91 4.59
C LEU A 156 -0.43 9.69 6.11
N PHE A 157 0.25 10.59 6.82
CA PHE A 157 0.52 10.48 8.26
C PHE A 157 -0.35 11.39 9.13
N ASP A 158 -1.43 11.95 8.57
CA ASP A 158 -2.26 12.90 9.29
C ASP A 158 -2.99 12.25 10.48
N GLY A 159 -2.95 12.91 11.64
CA GLY A 159 -3.61 12.44 12.86
C GLY A 159 -3.04 11.16 13.49
N ILE A 160 -1.83 10.71 13.13
CA ILE A 160 -1.22 9.49 13.70
C ILE A 160 -0.64 9.69 15.11
N GLY A 161 -0.25 10.92 15.47
CA GLY A 161 0.56 11.20 16.66
C GLY A 161 2.06 11.03 16.38
N ARG A 162 2.88 10.90 17.44
CA ARG A 162 4.32 10.68 17.28
C ARG A 162 4.59 9.20 16.98
N ALA A 163 5.32 8.93 15.91
CA ALA A 163 5.91 7.63 15.60
C ALA A 163 7.38 7.88 15.24
N ASP A 164 8.30 7.30 16.00
CA ASP A 164 9.72 7.39 15.72
C ASP A 164 10.06 6.28 14.71
N LEU A 165 10.79 6.64 13.64
CA LEU A 165 11.15 5.73 12.56
C LEU A 165 12.64 5.88 12.25
N THR A 166 13.29 4.77 11.93
CA THR A 166 14.67 4.74 11.45
C THR A 166 14.69 4.58 9.95
N LEU A 167 15.34 5.50 9.25
CA LEU A 167 15.61 5.36 7.81
C LEU A 167 16.64 4.25 7.61
N VAL A 168 16.27 3.21 6.87
CA VAL A 168 17.13 2.04 6.63
C VAL A 168 17.61 1.94 5.19
N ASP A 169 16.93 2.59 4.24
CA ASP A 169 17.35 2.63 2.84
C ASP A 169 16.79 3.84 2.09
N VAL A 170 17.48 4.25 1.02
CA VAL A 170 17.11 5.36 0.13
C VAL A 170 17.48 5.04 -1.31
N ALA A 171 16.52 5.19 -2.21
CA ALA A 171 16.75 5.14 -3.65
C ALA A 171 16.19 6.39 -4.34
N LYS A 172 16.92 6.89 -5.34
CA LYS A 172 16.46 7.97 -6.22
C LYS A 172 16.17 7.37 -7.60
N GLY A 173 14.90 7.42 -8.00
CA GLY A 173 14.46 7.06 -9.34
C GLY A 173 14.92 8.07 -10.40
N ASP A 174 14.95 7.61 -11.64
CA ASP A 174 15.22 8.39 -12.84
C ASP A 174 14.19 9.51 -13.10
N THR A 175 12.94 9.29 -12.69
CA THR A 175 11.85 10.29 -12.75
C THR A 175 11.88 11.29 -11.58
N GLY A 176 12.87 11.18 -10.68
CA GLY A 176 13.02 12.07 -9.53
C GLY A 176 12.23 11.65 -8.28
N VAL A 177 11.50 10.53 -8.32
CA VAL A 177 10.87 9.93 -7.14
C VAL A 177 11.95 9.46 -6.17
N ALA A 178 11.83 9.83 -4.89
CA ALA A 178 12.68 9.34 -3.82
C ALA A 178 11.95 8.24 -3.06
N THR A 179 12.44 7.01 -3.14
CA THR A 179 11.93 5.88 -2.33
C THR A 179 12.68 5.86 -1.02
N LEU A 180 11.95 6.02 0.09
CA LEU A 180 12.49 6.01 1.44
C LEU A 180 11.95 4.79 2.17
N ILE A 181 12.83 3.96 2.72
CA ILE A 181 12.45 2.78 3.47
C ILE A 181 12.76 3.00 4.95
N TYR A 182 11.74 2.88 5.79
CA TYR A 182 11.82 3.07 7.22
C TYR A 182 11.45 1.81 7.99
N ARG A 183 11.97 1.69 9.21
CA ARG A 183 11.51 0.72 10.21
C ARG A 183 11.12 1.44 11.51
N PRO A 184 10.04 1.05 12.18
CA PRO A 184 9.73 1.54 13.53
C PRO A 184 10.79 1.13 14.56
#